data_AF-A0A8B6DYG2-F1
#
_entry.id   AF-A0A8B6DYG2-F1
#
_cell.length_a   1.000
_cell.length_b   1.000
_cell.length_c   1.000
_cell.angle_alpha   90.00
_cell.angle_beta   90.00
_cell.angle_gamma   90.00
#
_symmetry.space_group_name_H-M   'P 1'
#
loop_
_entity.id
_entity.type
_entity.pdbx_description
1 polymer ?
#
loop_
_entity_poly.entity_id
_entity_poly.type
_entity_poly.pdbx_seq_one_letter_code
_entity_poly.pdbx_strand_id
1 'polypeptide(L)'
;MLSFRPTDTSYGFSKSVAACLEEPYTCHVNAKYVFFETGTCCECKTTFYGNGIRCLKTGKRLKLRGKVDGVLNNKFIENVNLLSYVYTTNGRIETHIRSKQNIVRTMMKILQPIGDIIGWMFAVPQGRKAKNGFMMTGIYGGKLNRTALIKYVSGETVLITQKLFTSRSDFIVQTHVQGTVPDQLDSISFNDFTEQLIAVSRVDVQTGNEETQIDESLTLFSPNVEENVTMNTISPTAGKSDVI
;
A
#
# COMPACT_ATOMS: atom_id res chain seq x y z
N MET A 1 -7.44 5.47 22.02
CA MET A 1 -6.51 5.99 21.00
C MET A 1 -5.57 4.83 20.70
N LEU A 2 -5.70 4.17 19.55
CA LEU A 2 -4.77 3.12 19.15
C LEU A 2 -3.63 3.80 18.39
N SER A 3 -2.39 3.57 18.81
CA SER A 3 -1.17 4.12 18.22
C SER A 3 -0.28 2.93 17.90
N PHE A 4 0.00 2.70 16.63
CA PHE A 4 0.83 1.59 16.18
C PHE A 4 2.23 2.11 15.84
N ARG A 5 3.25 1.29 16.06
CA ARG A 5 4.62 1.57 15.61
C ARG A 5 5.08 0.33 14.86
N PRO A 6 5.02 0.32 13.52
CA PRO A 6 5.73 -0.68 12.74
C PRO A 6 7.22 -0.39 12.91
N THR A 7 7.97 -1.27 13.56
CA THR A 7 9.43 -1.20 13.62
C THR A 7 10.05 -2.08 12.54
N ASP A 8 10.99 -1.49 11.81
CA ASP A 8 11.95 -2.11 10.89
C ASP A 8 11.41 -3.17 9.91
N THR A 9 10.81 -2.66 8.83
CA THR A 9 10.59 -3.42 7.59
C THR A 9 11.80 -3.26 6.66
N SER A 10 12.64 -4.29 6.56
CA SER A 10 13.72 -4.34 5.57
C SER A 10 13.24 -5.05 4.30
N TYR A 11 12.91 -4.28 3.26
CA TYR A 11 12.52 -4.84 1.95
C TYR A 11 13.69 -4.78 0.96
N GLY A 12 14.28 -5.94 0.66
CA GLY A 12 15.29 -6.07 -0.40
C GLY A 12 14.65 -6.45 -1.73
N PHE A 13 14.54 -5.50 -2.67
CA PHE A 13 14.22 -5.83 -4.07
C PHE A 13 15.49 -6.02 -4.90
N SER A 14 15.63 -7.20 -5.49
CA SER A 14 16.67 -7.54 -6.45
C SER A 14 16.04 -7.87 -7.81
N LYS A 15 15.74 -6.84 -8.60
CA LYS A 15 16.16 -6.76 -10.01
C LYS A 15 15.84 -5.38 -10.57
N SER A 16 16.88 -4.79 -11.15
CA SER A 16 16.87 -3.54 -11.88
C SER A 16 16.35 -3.77 -13.30
N VAL A 17 15.13 -3.33 -13.60
CA VAL A 17 14.77 -2.73 -14.88
C VAL A 17 13.68 -1.71 -14.55
N ALA A 18 14.05 -0.44 -14.42
CA ALA A 18 13.07 0.61 -14.27
C ALA A 18 12.33 0.73 -15.60
N ALA A 19 11.11 0.23 -15.63
CA ALA A 19 10.09 0.65 -16.57
C ALA A 19 9.98 2.18 -16.52
N CYS A 20 10.50 2.87 -17.52
CA CYS A 20 10.28 4.30 -17.68
C CYS A 20 9.03 4.51 -18.53
N LEU A 21 8.26 5.54 -18.19
CA LEU A 21 6.95 5.80 -18.81
C LEU A 21 7.15 6.23 -20.27
N GLU A 22 6.36 5.69 -21.19
CA GLU A 22 6.34 6.11 -22.59
C GLU A 22 5.23 7.12 -22.96
N GLU A 23 4.38 7.60 -22.04
CA GLU A 23 3.34 8.61 -22.36
C GLU A 23 3.12 9.68 -21.26
N PRO A 24 2.37 10.78 -21.53
CA PRO A 24 2.82 12.18 -21.53
C PRO A 24 2.93 12.82 -20.12
N TYR A 25 3.31 12.05 -19.10
CA TYR A 25 3.42 12.55 -17.75
C TYR A 25 4.66 13.44 -17.62
N THR A 26 4.42 14.74 -17.44
CA THR A 26 5.48 15.67 -17.03
C THR A 26 5.97 15.31 -15.64
N CYS A 27 7.28 15.37 -15.45
CA CYS A 27 7.87 15.13 -14.13
C CYS A 27 7.27 16.10 -13.11
N HIS A 28 7.18 15.66 -11.85
CA HIS A 28 6.78 16.53 -10.77
C HIS A 28 7.65 17.80 -10.75
N VAL A 29 7.12 18.95 -10.30
CA VAL A 29 7.90 20.19 -10.11
C VAL A 29 9.13 20.00 -9.20
N ASN A 30 9.05 18.99 -8.32
CA ASN A 30 10.12 18.58 -7.40
C ASN A 30 10.88 17.34 -7.89
N ALA A 31 10.89 17.09 -9.20
CA ALA A 31 11.67 16.06 -9.86
C ALA A 31 12.53 16.68 -10.97
N LYS A 32 13.51 15.92 -11.44
CA LYS A 32 14.33 16.20 -12.62
C LYS A 32 14.16 15.06 -13.63
N TYR A 33 14.38 15.37 -14.89
CA TYR A 33 14.52 14.37 -15.92
C TYR A 33 15.88 13.68 -15.79
N VAL A 34 15.89 12.37 -15.96
CA VAL A 34 17.09 11.53 -16.01
C VAL A 34 17.01 10.72 -17.30
N PHE A 35 18.07 10.78 -18.08
CA PHE A 35 18.14 10.13 -19.39
C PHE A 35 18.90 8.82 -19.28
N PHE A 36 18.32 7.77 -19.84
CA PHE A 36 18.92 6.45 -19.98
C PHE A 36 18.93 6.07 -21.47
N GLU A 37 19.75 5.09 -21.84
CA GLU A 37 19.77 4.56 -23.21
C GLU A 37 18.39 4.03 -23.65
N THR A 38 17.59 3.56 -22.69
CA THR A 38 16.25 2.99 -22.91
C THR A 38 15.10 3.99 -22.76
N GLY A 39 15.38 5.28 -22.53
CA GLY A 39 14.34 6.31 -22.42
C GLY A 39 14.59 7.40 -21.36
N THR A 40 13.61 8.28 -21.19
CA THR A 40 13.66 9.37 -20.20
C THR A 40 12.79 9.03 -18.99
N CYS A 41 13.32 9.25 -17.78
CA CYS A 41 12.64 8.94 -16.53
C CYS A 41 12.63 10.18 -15.61
N CYS A 42 11.76 10.15 -14.59
CA CYS A 42 11.70 11.20 -13.57
C CYS A 42 12.37 10.72 -12.28
N GLU A 43 13.22 11.56 -11.69
CA GLU A 43 13.82 11.33 -10.37
C GLU A 43 13.45 12.49 -9.45
N CYS A 44 12.90 12.19 -8.27
CA CYS A 44 12.63 13.23 -7.28
C CYS A 44 13.93 13.94 -6.87
N LYS A 45 13.89 15.28 -6.75
CA LYS A 45 15.01 16.11 -6.32
C LYS A 45 15.42 15.75 -4.89
N THR A 46 16.64 16.12 -4.50
CA THR A 46 17.14 16.00 -3.13
C THR A 46 16.11 16.53 -2.13
N THR A 47 15.94 15.82 -1.01
CA THR A 47 14.90 16.06 0.03
C THR A 47 13.47 15.66 -0.35
N PHE A 48 13.24 15.12 -1.54
CA PHE A 48 11.96 14.52 -1.93
C PHE A 48 12.11 13.02 -2.25
N TYR A 49 11.02 12.28 -2.13
CA TYR A 49 10.95 10.86 -2.47
C TYR A 49 9.64 10.52 -3.20
N GLY A 50 9.64 9.44 -3.97
CA GLY A 50 8.51 9.01 -4.79
C GLY A 50 8.97 8.36 -6.09
N ASN A 51 8.08 8.30 -7.08
CA ASN A 51 8.36 7.71 -8.40
C ASN A 51 8.75 8.77 -9.46
N GLY A 52 9.05 10.00 -9.05
CA GLY A 52 9.44 11.09 -9.95
C GLY A 52 8.27 11.82 -10.64
N ILE A 53 7.19 11.12 -10.98
CA ILE A 53 5.92 11.75 -11.39
C ILE A 53 5.27 12.42 -10.19
N ARG A 54 5.37 11.77 -9.03
CA ARG A 54 4.83 12.22 -7.75
C ARG A 54 5.94 12.21 -6.72
N CYS A 55 6.16 13.37 -6.10
CA CYS A 55 7.24 13.55 -5.14
C CYS A 55 6.71 14.20 -3.86
N LEU A 56 6.98 13.56 -2.72
CA LEU A 56 6.68 14.06 -1.40
C LEU A 56 7.93 14.58 -0.71
N LYS A 57 7.78 15.65 0.07
CA LYS A 57 8.87 16.19 0.88
C LYS A 57 9.20 15.21 2.01
N THR A 58 10.48 14.89 2.15
CA THR A 58 11.00 14.03 3.22
C THR A 58 10.75 14.67 4.58
N GLY A 59 10.41 13.84 5.56
CA GLY A 59 10.16 14.27 6.94
C GLY A 59 8.83 15.02 7.16
N LYS A 60 7.99 15.13 6.13
CA LYS A 60 6.63 15.66 6.28
C LYS A 60 5.74 14.63 6.97
N ARG A 61 4.96 15.06 7.96
CA ARG A 61 3.85 14.26 8.49
C ARG A 61 2.74 14.16 7.46
N LEU A 62 2.39 12.95 7.03
CA LEU A 62 1.29 12.72 6.10
C LEU A 62 0.00 12.40 6.86
N LYS A 63 -1.13 12.69 6.22
CA LYS A 63 -2.47 12.43 6.74
C LYS A 63 -3.24 11.62 5.70
N LEU A 64 -3.76 10.48 6.12
CA LEU A 64 -4.69 9.68 5.34
C LEU A 64 -6.07 9.73 5.97
N ARG A 65 -7.10 9.76 5.13
CA ARG A 65 -8.51 9.70 5.54
C ARG A 65 -9.12 8.43 4.99
N GLY A 66 -10.08 7.88 5.71
CA GLY A 66 -10.73 6.68 5.25
C GLY A 66 -12.04 6.39 5.93
N LYS A 67 -12.69 5.36 5.42
CA LYS A 67 -13.90 4.77 5.99
C LYS A 67 -13.70 3.27 6.12
N VAL A 68 -14.29 2.73 7.17
CA VAL A 68 -14.44 1.29 7.36
C VAL A 68 -15.93 0.97 7.33
N ASP A 69 -16.29 0.02 6.48
CA ASP A 69 -17.63 -0.54 6.37
C ASP A 69 -17.58 -2.08 6.26
N GLY A 70 -18.73 -2.73 6.44
CA GLY A 70 -18.88 -4.17 6.25
C GLY A 70 -19.64 -4.87 7.37
N VAL A 71 -19.35 -6.15 7.60
CA VAL A 71 -20.10 -7.00 8.55
C VAL A 71 -19.15 -7.88 9.35
N LEU A 72 -19.16 -7.73 10.68
CA LEU A 72 -18.42 -8.59 11.62
C LEU A 72 -19.35 -9.17 12.67
N ASN A 73 -19.24 -10.46 12.97
CA ASN A 73 -20.10 -11.17 13.93
C ASN A 73 -21.59 -10.87 13.69
N ASN A 74 -22.02 -10.86 12.42
CA ASN A 74 -23.37 -10.50 11.98
C ASN A 74 -23.83 -9.08 12.35
N LYS A 75 -22.89 -8.16 12.65
CA LYS A 75 -23.18 -6.75 12.94
C LYS A 75 -22.67 -5.85 11.83
N PHE A 76 -23.54 -4.97 11.36
CA PHE A 76 -23.20 -3.97 10.36
C PHE A 76 -22.26 -2.91 10.94
N ILE A 77 -21.21 -2.63 10.18
CA ILE A 77 -20.25 -1.57 10.40
C ILE A 77 -20.49 -0.57 9.28
N GLU A 78 -20.99 0.60 9.62
CA GLU A 78 -21.32 1.61 8.62
C GLU A 78 -20.55 2.90 8.87
N ASN A 79 -19.83 3.33 7.82
CA ASN A 79 -19.27 4.67 7.71
C ASN A 79 -18.35 5.08 8.89
N VAL A 80 -17.64 4.10 9.46
CA VAL A 80 -16.73 4.31 10.58
C VAL A 80 -15.51 5.08 10.09
N ASN A 81 -15.19 6.20 10.74
CA ASN A 81 -14.10 7.05 10.32
C ASN A 81 -12.74 6.40 10.64
N LEU A 82 -11.87 6.35 9.64
CA LEU A 82 -10.45 6.04 9.78
C LEU A 82 -9.64 7.30 9.51
N LEU A 83 -8.68 7.58 10.39
CA LEU A 83 -7.72 8.66 10.22
C LEU A 83 -6.33 8.14 10.56
N SER A 84 -5.38 8.27 9.64
CA SER A 84 -4.00 7.84 9.87
C SER A 84 -3.02 8.99 9.74
N TYR A 85 -2.04 9.05 10.64
CA TYR A 85 -0.91 9.96 10.58
C TYR A 85 0.38 9.18 10.39
N VAL A 86 1.15 9.54 9.37
CA VAL A 86 2.43 8.89 9.05
C VAL A 86 3.57 9.86 9.31
N TYR A 87 4.54 9.42 10.10
CA TYR A 87 5.77 10.15 10.38
C TYR A 87 6.89 9.60 9.49
N THR A 88 7.06 10.21 8.33
CA THR A 88 7.99 9.73 7.28
C THR A 88 9.47 9.76 7.69
N THR A 89 9.82 10.42 8.80
CA THR A 89 11.18 10.42 9.34
C THR A 89 11.58 9.11 9.99
N ASN A 90 10.62 8.37 10.56
CA ASN A 90 10.91 7.19 11.37
C ASN A 90 9.91 6.04 11.16
N GLY A 91 9.05 6.13 10.14
CA GLY A 91 8.12 5.06 9.76
C GLY A 91 6.96 4.85 10.74
N ARG A 92 6.81 5.69 11.77
CA ARG A 92 5.71 5.55 12.75
C ARG A 92 4.36 5.88 12.09
N ILE A 93 3.33 5.09 12.41
CA ILE A 93 1.98 5.26 11.86
C ILE A 93 0.92 5.17 12.94
N GLU A 94 0.16 6.25 13.11
CA GLU A 94 -0.92 6.32 14.10
C GLU A 94 -2.26 6.28 13.40
N THR A 95 -2.92 5.12 13.43
CA THR A 95 -4.25 4.92 12.85
C THR A 95 -5.33 4.95 13.92
N HIS A 96 -6.30 5.85 13.73
CA HIS A 96 -7.44 6.03 14.61
C HIS A 96 -8.72 5.64 13.88
N ILE A 97 -9.39 4.60 14.38
CA ILE A 97 -10.71 4.17 13.93
C ILE A 97 -11.74 4.61 14.99
N ARG A 98 -12.72 5.42 14.60
CA ARG A 98 -13.68 6.03 15.52
C ARG A 98 -15.11 5.59 15.23
N SER A 99 -15.67 4.80 16.14
CA SER A 99 -17.09 4.38 16.10
C SER A 99 -17.85 4.82 17.35
N LYS A 100 -19.12 5.21 17.17
CA LYS A 100 -20.04 5.50 18.28
C LYS A 100 -20.48 4.23 19.01
N GLN A 101 -20.50 3.09 18.32
CA GLN A 101 -20.95 1.82 18.89
C GLN A 101 -19.82 1.12 19.65
N ASN A 102 -20.06 0.79 20.93
CA ASN A 102 -19.07 0.14 21.80
C ASN A 102 -18.59 -1.20 21.23
N ILE A 103 -19.50 -1.99 20.69
CA ILE A 103 -19.18 -3.30 20.11
C ILE A 103 -18.26 -3.17 18.89
N VAL A 104 -18.53 -2.23 17.98
CA VAL A 104 -17.68 -1.98 16.82
C VAL A 104 -16.29 -1.52 17.25
N ARG A 105 -16.18 -0.62 18.23
CA ARG A 105 -14.86 -0.21 18.75
C ARG A 105 -14.05 -1.39 19.31
N THR A 106 -14.75 -2.35 19.88
CA THR A 106 -14.16 -3.52 20.54
C THR A 106 -13.64 -4.50 19.49
N MET A 107 -14.44 -4.82 18.47
CA MET A 107 -14.02 -5.64 17.32
C MET A 107 -12.87 -4.99 16.52
N MET A 108 -12.84 -3.67 16.39
CA MET A 108 -11.77 -2.97 15.65
C MET A 108 -10.38 -3.08 16.31
N LYS A 109 -10.28 -3.47 17.59
CA LYS A 109 -8.98 -3.60 18.28
C LYS A 109 -8.12 -4.75 17.74
N ILE A 110 -8.76 -5.81 17.24
CA ILE A 110 -8.09 -7.00 16.70
C ILE A 110 -7.90 -6.96 15.19
N LEU A 111 -8.43 -5.94 14.53
CA LEU A 111 -8.20 -5.69 13.11
C LEU A 111 -6.98 -4.77 12.91
N GLN A 112 -5.91 -5.00 13.67
CA GLN A 112 -4.64 -4.30 13.50
C GLN A 112 -4.15 -4.31 12.04
N PRO A 113 -4.38 -5.40 11.26
CA PRO A 113 -3.95 -5.42 9.87
C PRO A 113 -4.60 -4.38 8.94
N ILE A 114 -5.65 -3.66 9.36
CA ILE A 114 -6.18 -2.52 8.59
C ILE A 114 -5.09 -1.44 8.33
N GLY A 115 -4.11 -1.32 9.24
CA GLY A 115 -3.05 -0.33 9.15
C GLY A 115 -1.85 -0.73 8.26
N ASP A 116 -1.67 -2.01 7.97
CA ASP A 116 -0.42 -2.54 7.41
C ASP A 116 -0.12 -1.98 6.03
N ILE A 117 -1.14 -1.84 5.19
CA ILE A 117 -0.96 -1.28 3.86
C ILE A 117 -0.46 0.16 3.89
N ILE A 118 -0.86 0.94 4.91
CA ILE A 118 -0.36 2.29 5.13
C ILE A 118 1.10 2.22 5.61
N GLY A 119 1.41 1.23 6.46
CA GLY A 119 2.74 0.75 6.83
C GLY A 119 3.67 0.62 5.64
N TRP A 120 3.37 -0.34 4.79
CA TRP A 120 4.16 -0.62 3.59
C TRP A 120 4.21 0.57 2.63
N MET A 121 3.11 1.30 2.47
CA MET A 121 3.04 2.44 1.55
C MET A 121 4.06 3.53 1.89
N PHE A 122 4.34 3.75 3.17
CA PHE A 122 5.21 4.83 3.64
C PHE A 122 6.33 4.37 4.58
N ALA A 123 6.70 3.10 4.51
CA ALA A 123 7.83 2.53 5.25
C ALA A 123 9.12 3.31 4.96
N VAL A 124 10.03 3.35 5.93
CA VAL A 124 11.36 3.93 5.72
C VAL A 124 12.22 2.89 5.02
N PRO A 125 12.64 3.12 3.76
CA PRO A 125 13.42 2.12 3.03
C PRO A 125 14.78 1.90 3.69
N GLN A 126 15.15 0.65 3.93
CA GLN A 126 16.46 0.27 4.46
C GLN A 126 17.38 -0.16 3.32
N GLY A 127 18.49 0.56 3.14
CA GLY A 127 19.46 0.31 2.07
C GLY A 127 19.09 0.94 0.72
N ARG A 128 20.00 0.84 -0.26
CA ARG A 128 19.91 1.60 -1.52
C ARG A 128 18.87 1.09 -2.52
N LYS A 129 18.46 -0.17 -2.41
CA LYS A 129 17.54 -0.82 -3.37
C LYS A 129 16.11 -0.94 -2.86
N ALA A 130 15.90 -0.74 -1.56
CA ALA A 130 14.58 -0.81 -0.96
C ALA A 130 13.70 0.33 -1.46
N LYS A 131 12.44 0.00 -1.79
CA LYS A 131 11.39 0.98 -2.11
C LYS A 131 10.16 0.65 -1.27
N ASN A 132 9.49 1.68 -0.79
CA ASN A 132 8.16 1.55 -0.19
C ASN A 132 7.07 1.69 -1.28
N GLY A 133 5.82 1.43 -0.91
CA GLY A 133 4.71 1.48 -1.87
C GLY A 133 4.54 2.81 -2.59
N PHE A 134 4.79 3.95 -1.91
CA PHE A 134 4.71 5.27 -2.54
C PHE A 134 5.81 5.51 -3.56
N MET A 135 7.04 5.04 -3.30
CA MET A 135 8.15 5.13 -4.25
C MET A 135 7.94 4.27 -5.49
N MET A 136 7.14 3.21 -5.37
CA MET A 136 6.78 2.34 -6.50
C MET A 136 5.63 2.95 -7.31
N THR A 137 4.54 3.34 -6.65
CA THR A 137 3.28 3.64 -7.32
C THR A 137 3.00 5.14 -7.51
N GLY A 138 3.56 6.02 -6.66
CA GLY A 138 3.30 7.46 -6.64
C GLY A 138 1.85 7.90 -6.36
N ILE A 139 0.91 6.95 -6.25
CA ILE A 139 -0.57 7.04 -6.30
C ILE A 139 -1.19 8.37 -6.80
N TYR A 140 -1.86 8.28 -7.96
CA TYR A 140 -3.18 8.88 -8.26
C TYR A 140 -3.90 7.98 -9.29
N GLY A 141 -5.21 7.68 -9.13
CA GLY A 141 -6.07 6.97 -10.11
C GLY A 141 -5.97 5.44 -10.24
N GLY A 142 -4.78 4.85 -10.16
CA GLY A 142 -4.58 3.39 -10.17
C GLY A 142 -4.88 2.76 -8.81
N LYS A 143 -5.96 1.99 -8.73
CA LYS A 143 -6.58 1.40 -7.54
C LYS A 143 -5.62 0.40 -6.89
N LEU A 144 -4.74 0.85 -5.99
CA LEU A 144 -4.05 -0.12 -5.15
C LEU A 144 -5.13 -0.84 -4.37
N ASN A 145 -5.32 -2.11 -4.68
CA ASN A 145 -6.28 -2.96 -4.00
C ASN A 145 -5.49 -3.92 -3.13
N ARG A 146 -5.94 -4.05 -1.89
CA ARG A 146 -5.41 -5.05 -0.98
C ARG A 146 -6.54 -5.96 -0.57
N THR A 147 -6.25 -7.24 -0.53
CA THR A 147 -7.11 -8.25 0.08
C THR A 147 -6.27 -9.00 1.10
N ALA A 148 -6.68 -8.96 2.37
CA ALA A 148 -6.02 -9.67 3.45
C ALA A 148 -7.02 -10.56 4.19
N LEU A 149 -6.67 -11.83 4.39
CA LEU A 149 -7.42 -12.80 5.16
C LEU A 149 -6.69 -13.04 6.49
N ILE A 150 -7.32 -12.61 7.58
CA ILE A 150 -6.86 -12.89 8.93
C ILE A 150 -7.45 -14.24 9.36
N LYS A 151 -6.61 -15.14 9.88
CA LYS A 151 -7.03 -16.40 10.49
C LYS A 151 -6.70 -16.36 11.98
N TYR A 152 -7.71 -16.41 12.83
CA TYR A 152 -7.51 -16.46 14.28
C TYR A 152 -7.24 -17.89 14.74
N VAL A 153 -6.47 -18.06 15.81
CA VAL A 153 -6.16 -19.37 16.41
C VAL A 153 -7.43 -20.10 16.85
N SER A 154 -8.47 -19.36 17.24
CA SER A 154 -9.80 -19.87 17.60
C SER A 154 -10.64 -20.32 16.40
N GLY A 155 -10.18 -20.12 15.17
CA GLY A 155 -10.78 -20.63 13.93
C GLY A 155 -11.61 -19.60 13.15
N GLU A 156 -11.90 -18.43 13.71
CA GLU A 156 -12.57 -17.35 13.01
C GLU A 156 -11.69 -16.74 11.91
N THR A 157 -12.34 -16.10 10.94
CA THR A 157 -11.64 -15.46 9.83
C THR A 157 -12.26 -14.11 9.48
N VAL A 158 -11.41 -13.15 9.13
CA VAL A 158 -11.85 -11.85 8.59
C VAL A 158 -11.17 -11.57 7.27
N LEU A 159 -11.98 -11.28 6.26
CA LEU A 159 -11.55 -10.72 4.99
C LEU A 159 -11.53 -9.19 5.10
N ILE A 160 -10.40 -8.59 4.79
CA ILE A 160 -10.21 -7.14 4.67
C ILE A 160 -9.95 -6.83 3.21
N THR A 161 -10.76 -5.94 2.63
CA THR A 161 -10.58 -5.43 1.27
C THR A 161 -10.35 -3.93 1.33
N GLN A 162 -9.24 -3.44 0.79
CA GLN A 162 -8.88 -2.03 0.84
C GLN A 162 -8.59 -1.46 -0.53
N LYS A 163 -8.99 -0.20 -0.74
CA LYS A 163 -8.62 0.60 -1.91
C LYS A 163 -7.89 1.85 -1.46
N LEU A 164 -6.67 2.03 -1.94
CA LEU A 164 -5.87 3.22 -1.67
C LEU A 164 -5.75 4.06 -2.93
N PHE A 165 -6.04 5.36 -2.80
CA PHE A 165 -5.94 6.31 -3.90
C PHE A 165 -5.70 7.72 -3.38
N THR A 166 -5.24 8.60 -4.25
CA THR A 166 -5.13 10.04 -3.97
C THR A 166 -6.32 10.73 -4.61
N SER A 167 -6.97 11.62 -3.87
CA SER A 167 -8.01 12.51 -4.40
C SER A 167 -7.61 13.95 -4.11
N ARG A 168 -7.42 14.74 -5.17
CA ARG A 168 -6.77 16.05 -5.12
C ARG A 168 -5.38 15.97 -4.45
N SER A 169 -5.32 16.23 -3.15
CA SER A 169 -4.09 16.18 -2.34
C SER A 169 -4.22 15.32 -1.08
N ASP A 170 -5.39 14.70 -0.88
CA ASP A 170 -5.65 13.80 0.24
C ASP A 170 -5.37 12.35 -0.18
N PHE A 171 -4.66 11.63 0.67
CA PHE A 171 -4.55 10.17 0.60
C PHE A 171 -5.81 9.55 1.22
N ILE A 172 -6.47 8.68 0.46
CA ILE A 172 -7.72 8.04 0.84
C ILE A 172 -7.53 6.53 0.93
N VAL A 173 -8.05 5.93 1.99
CA VAL A 173 -8.18 4.48 2.17
C VAL A 173 -9.65 4.11 2.41
N GLN A 174 -10.23 3.35 1.48
CA GLN A 174 -11.54 2.72 1.67
C GLN A 174 -11.32 1.30 2.16
N THR A 175 -12.00 0.89 3.23
CA THR A 175 -11.82 -0.43 3.86
C THR A 175 -13.17 -1.11 4.01
N HIS A 176 -13.29 -2.32 3.47
CA HIS A 176 -14.39 -3.23 3.70
C HIS A 176 -13.91 -4.39 4.57
N VAL A 177 -14.69 -4.80 5.57
CA VAL A 177 -14.38 -5.95 6.43
C VAL A 177 -15.55 -6.93 6.46
N GLN A 178 -15.26 -8.22 6.33
CA GLN A 178 -16.28 -9.26 6.35
C GLN A 178 -15.79 -10.51 7.08
N GLY A 179 -16.58 -11.02 8.02
CA GLY A 179 -16.31 -12.31 8.65
C GLY A 179 -16.65 -12.35 10.14
N THR A 180 -15.91 -13.15 10.88
CA THR A 180 -16.10 -13.33 12.31
C THR A 180 -14.81 -13.06 13.08
N VAL A 181 -14.97 -12.62 14.31
CA VAL A 181 -13.88 -12.33 15.24
C VAL A 181 -14.15 -12.98 16.60
N PRO A 182 -13.10 -13.34 17.35
CA PRO A 182 -13.26 -13.95 18.68
C PRO A 182 -14.02 -13.03 19.65
N ASP A 183 -14.86 -13.62 20.50
CA ASP A 183 -15.65 -12.89 21.50
C ASP A 183 -14.79 -12.42 22.70
N GLN A 184 -13.75 -13.18 23.04
CA GLN A 184 -12.78 -12.82 24.07
C GLN A 184 -11.68 -11.93 23.48
N LEU A 185 -11.66 -10.68 23.94
CA LEU A 185 -10.69 -9.66 23.59
C LEU A 185 -9.85 -9.31 24.83
N ASP A 186 -9.39 -10.33 25.54
CA ASP A 186 -8.47 -10.15 26.65
C ASP A 186 -7.19 -9.51 26.13
N SER A 187 -6.62 -8.59 26.92
CA SER A 187 -5.50 -7.69 26.60
C SER A 187 -4.67 -8.14 25.37
N ILE A 188 -5.10 -7.70 24.18
CA ILE A 188 -4.42 -8.07 22.94
C ILE A 188 -3.08 -7.35 22.91
N SER A 189 -2.00 -8.09 23.12
CA SER A 189 -0.64 -7.63 22.84
C SER A 189 -0.22 -8.14 21.47
N PHE A 190 0.04 -7.21 20.56
CA PHE A 190 0.72 -7.53 19.32
C PHE A 190 2.22 -7.52 19.60
N ASN A 191 2.88 -8.64 19.35
CA ASN A 191 4.33 -8.69 19.34
C ASN A 191 4.84 -8.08 18.04
N ASP A 192 6.08 -7.61 18.06
CA ASP A 192 6.77 -7.21 16.85
C ASP A 192 6.83 -8.40 15.89
N PHE A 193 6.58 -8.13 14.62
CA PHE A 193 6.63 -9.13 13.56
C PHE A 193 7.39 -8.56 12.35
N THR A 194 7.94 -9.45 11.54
CA THR A 194 8.54 -9.10 10.26
C THR A 194 7.75 -9.77 9.15
N GLU A 195 7.41 -9.00 8.12
CA GLU A 195 6.70 -9.48 6.95
C GLU A 195 7.59 -9.49 5.72
N GLN A 196 7.41 -10.52 4.88
CA GLN A 196 8.07 -10.62 3.60
C GLN A 196 7.06 -10.42 2.47
N LEU A 197 7.32 -9.42 1.63
CA LEU A 197 6.59 -9.14 0.39
C LEU A 197 7.34 -9.73 -0.78
N ILE A 198 6.67 -10.57 -1.57
CA ILE A 198 7.20 -11.12 -2.81
C ILE A 198 6.43 -10.51 -3.97
N ALA A 199 7.12 -9.80 -4.87
CA ALA A 199 6.47 -9.37 -6.11
C ALA A 199 6.35 -10.51 -7.10
N VAL A 200 5.16 -10.61 -7.65
CA VAL A 200 4.76 -11.48 -8.73
C VAL A 200 4.14 -10.58 -9.80
N SER A 201 4.90 -10.33 -10.86
CA SER A 201 4.40 -9.61 -12.04
C SER A 201 3.55 -10.53 -12.90
N ARG A 202 2.31 -10.14 -13.21
CA ARG A 202 1.48 -10.78 -14.24
C ARG A 202 1.32 -9.83 -15.41
N VAL A 203 1.56 -10.35 -16.61
CA VAL A 203 1.42 -9.58 -17.86
C VAL A 203 0.12 -10.04 -18.51
N ASP A 204 -0.91 -9.20 -18.45
CA ASP A 204 -2.18 -9.45 -19.13
C ASP A 204 -2.16 -8.71 -20.48
N VAL A 205 -1.95 -9.44 -21.57
CA VAL A 205 -1.95 -8.88 -22.92
C VAL A 205 -3.39 -8.79 -23.41
N GLN A 206 -3.98 -7.59 -23.40
CA GLN A 206 -5.27 -7.34 -24.05
C GLN A 206 -5.05 -7.04 -25.54
N THR A 207 -5.30 -8.01 -26.41
CA THR A 207 -5.31 -7.81 -27.86
C THR A 207 -6.58 -7.06 -28.27
N GLY A 208 -6.52 -5.73 -28.32
CA GLY A 208 -7.66 -4.91 -28.75
C GLY A 208 -7.32 -3.46 -29.11
N ASN A 209 -6.28 -2.90 -28.50
CA ASN A 209 -5.56 -1.67 -28.88
C ASN A 209 -4.13 -1.86 -28.33
N GLU A 210 -3.10 -1.28 -28.93
CA GLU A 210 -1.68 -1.55 -28.66
C GLU A 210 -1.18 -1.06 -27.27
N GLU A 211 -1.84 -1.43 -26.17
CA GLU A 211 -1.40 -1.20 -24.79
C GLU A 211 -1.22 -2.53 -24.06
N THR A 212 0.00 -2.82 -23.62
CA THR A 212 0.26 -3.95 -22.71
C THR A 212 0.16 -3.45 -21.28
N GLN A 213 -0.89 -3.86 -20.55
CA GLN A 213 -1.03 -3.54 -19.13
C GLN A 213 -0.29 -4.59 -18.29
N ILE A 214 0.57 -4.15 -17.37
CA ILE A 214 1.26 -5.03 -16.43
C ILE A 214 0.67 -4.80 -15.04
N ASP A 215 0.04 -5.85 -14.53
CA ASP A 215 -0.50 -5.85 -13.18
C ASP A 215 0.55 -6.52 -12.27
N GLU A 216 1.16 -5.71 -11.40
CA GLU A 216 2.04 -6.20 -10.36
C GLU A 216 1.20 -6.59 -9.14
N SER A 217 1.36 -7.85 -8.71
CA SER A 217 0.80 -8.33 -7.46
C SER A 217 1.93 -8.60 -6.47
N LEU A 218 1.77 -8.18 -5.22
CA LEU A 218 2.64 -8.58 -4.13
C LEU A 218 1.86 -9.58 -3.27
N THR A 219 2.42 -10.78 -3.13
CA THR A 219 1.91 -11.76 -2.19
C THR A 219 2.69 -11.65 -0.88
N LEU A 220 1.94 -11.61 0.22
CA LEU A 220 2.45 -11.50 1.59
C LEU A 220 2.35 -12.83 2.32
N PHE A 221 3.38 -13.12 3.11
CA PHE A 221 3.40 -14.23 4.04
C PHE A 221 3.65 -13.70 5.45
N SER A 222 2.63 -13.78 6.30
CA SER A 222 2.67 -13.51 7.73
C SER A 222 2.06 -14.71 8.47
N PRO A 223 2.50 -15.07 9.69
CA PRO A 223 2.11 -16.34 10.33
C PRO A 223 0.60 -16.59 10.44
N ASN A 224 -0.21 -15.52 10.51
CA ASN A 224 -1.67 -15.60 10.65
C ASN A 224 -2.45 -14.74 9.63
N VAL A 225 -1.75 -14.13 8.66
CA VAL A 225 -2.36 -13.25 7.66
C VAL A 225 -1.88 -13.66 6.27
N GLU A 226 -2.84 -14.07 5.43
CA GLU A 226 -2.62 -14.30 4.00
C GLU A 226 -3.08 -13.06 3.25
N GLU A 227 -2.20 -12.42 2.50
CA GLU A 227 -2.53 -11.17 1.81
C GLU A 227 -2.03 -11.12 0.37
N ASN A 228 -2.81 -10.43 -0.46
CA ASN A 228 -2.47 -10.06 -1.82
C ASN A 228 -2.70 -8.54 -2.01
N VAL A 229 -1.67 -7.84 -2.48
CA VAL A 229 -1.72 -6.43 -2.87
C VAL A 229 -1.57 -6.35 -4.38
N THR A 230 -2.59 -5.86 -5.08
CA THR A 230 -2.52 -5.60 -6.52
C THR A 230 -2.32 -4.11 -6.77
N MET A 231 -1.38 -3.81 -7.66
CA MET A 231 -1.09 -2.47 -8.13
C MET A 231 -0.86 -2.48 -9.64
N ASN A 232 -1.40 -1.47 -10.31
CA ASN A 232 -1.17 -1.32 -11.73
C ASN A 232 0.13 -0.55 -11.91
N THR A 233 1.10 -1.16 -12.58
CA THR A 233 2.40 -0.58 -12.89
C THR A 233 2.57 -0.61 -14.40
N ILE A 234 2.61 0.54 -15.03
CA ILE A 234 2.86 0.61 -16.47
C ILE A 234 4.33 0.23 -16.71
N SER A 235 4.63 -0.86 -17.44
CA SER A 235 5.97 -1.06 -18.01
C SER A 235 5.96 -0.98 -19.54
N PRO A 236 7.00 -0.40 -20.15
CA PRO A 236 7.11 -0.31 -21.59
C PRO A 236 7.33 -1.71 -22.18
N THR A 237 6.64 -2.00 -23.28
CA THR A 237 7.01 -3.08 -24.19
C THR A 237 8.43 -2.84 -24.65
N ALA A 238 9.31 -3.83 -24.50
CA ALA A 238 10.62 -3.80 -25.13
C ALA A 238 10.42 -3.50 -26.62
N GLY A 239 10.95 -2.36 -27.07
CA GLY A 239 10.95 -2.01 -28.49
C GLY A 239 11.43 -3.22 -29.29
N LYS A 240 10.70 -3.51 -30.37
CA LYS A 240 11.15 -4.46 -31.39
C LYS A 240 12.62 -4.12 -31.68
N SER A 241 13.51 -5.04 -31.31
CA SER A 241 14.84 -5.04 -31.87
C SER A 241 14.64 -5.23 -33.36
N ASP A 242 14.89 -4.19 -34.15
CA ASP A 242 15.11 -4.35 -35.58
C ASP A 242 16.32 -5.27 -35.73
N VAL A 243 16.02 -6.55 -35.93
CA VAL A 243 16.98 -7.53 -36.43
C VAL A 243 16.91 -7.43 -37.95
N ILE A 244 17.88 -6.67 -38.49
CA ILE A 244 18.44 -6.70 -39.85
C ILE A 244 17.43 -6.70 -41.00
#